data_AF-A0A1C3X7G0-F1
#
_entry.id   AF-A0A1C3X7G0-F1
#
_cell.length_a   1.000
_cell.length_b   1.000
_cell.length_c   1.000
_cell.angle_alpha   90.00
_cell.angle_beta   90.00
_cell.angle_gamma   90.00
#
_symmetry.space_group_name_H-M   'P 1'
#
loop_
_entity.id
_entity.type
_entity.pdbx_description
1 polymer ?
#
loop_
_entity_poly.entity_id
_entity_poly.type
_entity_poly.pdbx_seq_one_letter_code
_entity_poly.pdbx_strand_id
1 'polypeptide(L)' 'MDYLLVIDNVTGEATMMTVQQAVCRTGINAEEINTAIEDNGCCNSMDYLIVDTRPALLVVA' A
#
# COMPACT_ATOMS: atom_id res chain seq x y z
N MET A 1 2.63 -11.40 -9.06
CA MET A 1 1.37 -10.80 -8.57
C MET A 1 1.77 -9.93 -7.42
N ASP A 2 1.71 -8.62 -7.61
CA ASP A 2 2.17 -7.65 -6.62
C ASP A 2 1.06 -7.48 -5.58
N TYR A 3 1.31 -7.99 -4.39
CA TYR A 3 0.45 -7.82 -3.24
C TYR A 3 0.94 -6.64 -2.41
N LEU A 4 0.01 -5.89 -1.85
CA LEU A 4 0.26 -4.82 -0.91
C LEU A 4 -0.14 -5.28 0.48
N LEU A 5 0.63 -4.89 1.48
CA LEU A 5 0.23 -4.99 2.88
C LEU A 5 -0.52 -3.70 3.24
N VAL A 6 -1.80 -3.81 3.53
CA VAL A 6 -2.63 -2.67 3.99
C VAL A 6 -2.86 -2.82 5.49
N ILE A 7 -2.47 -1.80 6.22
CA ILE A 7 -2.61 -1.70 7.67
C ILE A 7 -3.63 -0.62 7.96
N ASP A 8 -4.67 -0.97 8.69
CA ASP A 8 -5.65 -0.03 9.24
C ASP A 8 -5.06 0.61 10.51
N ASN A 9 -4.85 1.92 10.50
CA ASN A 9 -4.22 2.64 11.62
C ASN A 9 -5.15 2.74 12.85
N VAL A 10 -6.47 2.59 12.66
CA VAL A 10 -7.46 2.66 13.74
C VAL A 10 -7.51 1.33 14.50
N THR A 11 -7.50 0.21 13.78
CA THR A 11 -7.64 -1.13 14.38
C THR A 11 -6.31 -1.88 14.55
N GLY A 12 -5.27 -1.48 13.81
CA GLY A 12 -4.01 -2.21 13.71
C GLY A 12 -4.09 -3.48 12.85
N GLU A 13 -5.22 -3.74 12.18
CA GLU A 13 -5.38 -4.91 11.31
C GLU A 13 -4.49 -4.77 10.07
N ALA A 14 -3.66 -5.78 9.81
CA ALA A 14 -2.81 -5.85 8.64
C ALA A 14 -3.28 -6.97 7.70
N THR A 15 -3.62 -6.63 6.46
CA THR A 15 -4.16 -7.56 5.48
C THR A 15 -3.43 -7.45 4.13
N MET A 16 -3.04 -8.59 3.59
CA MET A 16 -2.45 -8.71 2.25
C MET A 16 -3.55 -8.67 1.19
N MET A 17 -3.42 -7.76 0.23
CA MET A 17 -4.42 -7.61 -0.83
C MET A 17 -3.81 -7.09 -2.12
N THR A 18 -4.51 -7.25 -3.24
CA THR A 18 -4.07 -6.67 -4.52
C THR A 18 -4.26 -5.16 -4.51
N VAL A 19 -3.60 -4.43 -5.44
CA VAL A 19 -3.81 -2.98 -5.62
C VAL A 19 -5.31 -2.67 -5.76
N GLN A 20 -6.05 -3.44 -6.56
CA GLN A 20 -7.47 -3.21 -6.79
C GLN A 20 -8.32 -3.41 -5.52
N GLN A 21 -7.96 -4.38 -4.67
CA GLN A 21 -8.60 -4.56 -3.38
C GLN A 21 -8.26 -3.44 -2.39
N ALA A 22 -7.01 -2.96 -2.40
CA ALA A 22 -6.58 -1.82 -1.59
C ALA A 22 -7.34 -0.54 -1.98
N VAL A 23 -7.54 -0.29 -3.28
CA VAL A 23 -8.37 0.81 -3.79
C VAL A 23 -9.81 0.69 -3.27
N CYS A 24 -10.41 -0.50 -3.37
CA CYS A 24 -11.77 -0.72 -2.87
C CYS A 24 -11.90 -0.54 -1.35
N ARG A 25 -10.88 -0.90 -0.56
CA ARG A 25 -10.91 -0.81 0.91
C ARG A 25 -10.62 0.61 1.41
N THR A 26 -9.64 1.28 0.82
CA THR A 26 -9.11 2.56 1.31
C THR A 26 -9.71 3.78 0.60
N GLY A 27 -10.28 3.60 -0.60
CA GLY A 27 -10.75 4.69 -1.44
C GLY A 27 -9.63 5.49 -2.12
N ILE A 28 -8.37 5.19 -1.83
CA ILE A 28 -7.20 5.81 -2.48
C ILE A 28 -7.08 5.24 -3.88
N ASN A 29 -6.83 6.11 -4.87
CA ASN A 29 -6.76 5.65 -6.24
C ASN A 29 -5.46 4.85 -6.49
N ALA A 30 -5.47 3.95 -7.49
CA ALA A 30 -4.34 3.06 -7.75
C ALA A 30 -3.06 3.83 -8.14
N GLU A 31 -3.21 4.96 -8.83
CA GLU A 31 -2.09 5.79 -9.29
C GLU A 31 -1.38 6.46 -8.12
N GLU A 32 -2.13 7.01 -7.15
CA GLU A 32 -1.66 7.58 -5.91
C GLU A 32 -0.95 6.54 -5.04
N ILE A 33 -1.51 5.33 -4.92
CA ILE A 33 -0.87 4.23 -4.19
C ILE A 33 0.48 3.90 -4.83
N ASN A 34 0.51 3.67 -6.14
CA ASN A 34 1.72 3.28 -6.86
C ASN A 34 2.78 4.40 -6.80
N THR A 35 2.39 5.65 -7.06
CA THR A 35 3.31 6.80 -7.03
C THR A 35 3.90 6.99 -5.64
N ALA A 36 3.07 6.91 -4.58
CA ALA A 36 3.57 7.04 -3.22
C ALA A 36 4.50 5.89 -2.82
N ILE A 37 4.23 4.67 -3.28
CA ILE A 37 5.13 3.52 -3.08
C ILE A 37 6.45 3.71 -3.83
N GLU A 38 6.43 4.18 -5.07
CA GLU A 38 7.65 4.42 -5.85
C GLU A 38 8.50 5.56 -5.25
N ASP A 39 7.86 6.64 -4.82
CA ASP A 39 8.56 7.81 -4.28
C ASP A 39 9.03 7.62 -2.82
N ASN A 40 8.24 6.94 -1.99
CA ASN A 40 8.43 6.90 -0.53
C ASN A 40 8.55 5.48 0.04
N GLY A 41 8.41 4.43 -0.78
CA GLY A 41 8.37 3.03 -0.34
C GLY A 41 7.05 2.60 0.31
N CYS A 42 6.14 3.54 0.58
CA CYS A 42 4.81 3.27 1.13
C CYS A 42 3.82 4.40 0.81
N CYS A 43 2.54 4.06 0.75
CA CYS A 43 1.46 5.04 0.69
C CYS A 43 0.86 5.19 2.09
N ASN A 44 1.08 6.35 2.72
CA ASN A 44 0.61 6.63 4.07
C ASN A 44 -0.53 7.66 4.04
N SER A 45 -1.66 7.28 4.62
CA SER A 45 -2.84 8.11 4.83
C SER A 45 -3.16 8.18 6.33
N MET A 46 -4.11 9.02 6.72
CA MET A 46 -4.54 9.13 8.10
C MET A 46 -5.06 7.78 8.64
N ASP A 47 -5.87 7.09 7.85
CA ASP A 47 -6.55 5.85 8.27
C ASP A 47 -5.79 4.58 7.88
N TYR A 48 -4.89 4.65 6.90
CA TYR A 48 -4.24 3.47 6.33
C TYR A 48 -2.76 3.68 6.05
N LEU A 49 -1.97 2.63 6.29
CA LEU A 49 -0.61 2.49 5.79
C LEU A 49 -0.56 1.34 4.78
N ILE A 50 -0.17 1.65 3.55
CA ILE A 50 -0.09 0.68 2.45
C ILE A 50 1.38 0.51 2.08
N VAL A 51 1.87 -0.73 2.14
CA VAL A 51 3.28 -1.06 1.94
C VAL A 51 3.43 -2.05 0.81
N ASP A 52 4.43 -1.83 -0.04
CA ASP A 52 4.83 -2.84 -1.01
C ASP A 52 5.43 -4.05 -0.31
N THR A 53 5.06 -5.25 -0.76
CA THR A 53 5.61 -6.50 -0.22
C THR A 53 6.78 -7.04 -1.03
N ARG A 54 7.12 -6.37 -2.15
CA ARG A 54 8.33 -6.67 -2.89
C ARG A 54 9.57 -6.41 -2.01
N PRO A 55 10.62 -7.24 -2.12
CA PRO A 55 11.89 -7.01 -1.45
C PRO A 55 12.41 -5.61 -1.71
N ALA A 56 12.96 -4.94 -0.70
CA ALA A 56 13.46 -3.56 -0.80
C ALA A 56 14.45 -3.33 -1.96
N LEU A 57 15.22 -4.36 -2.33
CA LEU A 57 16.12 -4.39 -3.48
C LEU A 57 15.44 -4.18 -4.85
N LEU A 58 14.10 -4.29 -4.91
CA LEU A 58 13.28 -4.16 -6.11
C LEU A 58 12.33 -2.94 -6.04
N VAL A 59 12.28 -2.24 -4.90
CA VAL A 59 11.34 -1.13 -4.65
C VAL A 59 12.02 0.23 -4.83
N VAL A 60 13.34 0.32 -4.66
CA VAL A 60 14.13 1.56 -4.87
C VAL A 60 15.24 1.29 -5.86
N ALA A 61 15.23 2.00 -7.00
CA ALA A 61 16.29 2.00 -8.02
C ALA A 61 16.90 3.40 -8.17
#